data_AF-A0A968E4S9-F1
#
_entry.id   AF-A0A968E4S9-F1
#
_cell.length_a   1.000
_cell.length_b   1.000
_cell.length_c   1.000
_cell.angle_alpha   90.00
_cell.angle_beta   90.00
_cell.angle_gamma   90.00
#
_symmetry.space_group_name_H-M   'P 1'
#
loop_
_entity.id
_entity.type
_entity.pdbx_description
1 polymer ?
#
loop_
_entity_poly.entity_id
_entity_poly.type
_entity_poly.pdbx_seq_one_letter_code
_entity_poly.pdbx_strand_id
1 'polypeptide(L)' 'MMTDPVADMLTRIRNAGTARASLVRCPSSRLKHSVAKVLEEKGYVY' A
#
# COMPACT_ATOMS: atom_id res chain seq x y z
N MET A 1 -0.89 -1.88 -18.88
CA MET A 1 -2.01 -1.00 -18.55
C MET A 1 -2.34 -1.20 -17.08
N MET A 2 -2.45 -0.14 -16.29
CA MET A 2 -2.75 -0.20 -14.86
C MET A 2 -4.27 -0.15 -14.68
N THR A 3 -4.90 -1.31 -14.48
CA THR A 3 -6.37 -1.42 -14.45
C THR A 3 -6.94 -1.18 -13.05
N ASP A 4 -6.18 -1.50 -11.99
CA ASP A 4 -6.58 -1.24 -10.61
C ASP A 4 -5.39 -0.72 -9.76
N PRO A 5 -5.32 0.60 -9.53
CA PRO A 5 -4.29 1.22 -8.71
C PRO A 5 -4.32 0.81 -7.22
N VAL A 6 -5.46 0.36 -6.69
CA VAL A 6 -5.58 -0.08 -5.30
C VAL A 6 -5.04 -1.49 -5.16
N ALA A 7 -5.42 -2.40 -6.08
CA ALA A 7 -4.90 -3.75 -6.10
C ALA A 7 -3.36 -3.78 -6.26
N ASP A 8 -2.80 -2.92 -7.10
CA ASP A 8 -1.34 -2.78 -7.20
C ASP A 8 -0.70 -2.28 -5.90
N MET A 9 -1.29 -1.28 -5.24
CA MET A 9 -0.78 -0.77 -3.96
C MET A 9 -0.75 -1.88 -2.91
N LEU A 10 -1.84 -2.65 -2.76
CA LEU A 10 -1.90 -3.77 -1.81
C LEU A 10 -0.91 -4.89 -2.18
N THR A 11 -0.75 -5.16 -3.48
CA THR A 11 0.25 -6.12 -3.97
C THR A 11 1.67 -5.70 -3.61
N ARG A 12 2.00 -4.41 -3.72
CA ARG A 12 3.30 -3.86 -3.31
C ARG A 12 3.54 -4.00 -1.82
N ILE A 13 2.54 -3.69 -0.99
CA ILE A 13 2.62 -3.85 0.48
C ILE A 13 2.88 -5.31 0.85
N ARG A 14 2.11 -6.24 0.27
CA ARG A 14 2.30 -7.69 0.48
C ARG A 14 3.73 -8.12 0.12
N ASN A 15 4.19 -7.75 -1.07
CA ASN A 15 5.52 -8.15 -1.56
C ASN A 15 6.63 -7.54 -0.69
N ALA A 16 6.47 -6.30 -0.21
CA ALA A 16 7.40 -5.68 0.73
C ALA A 16 7.48 -6.45 2.05
N GLY A 17 6.34 -6.89 2.59
CA GLY A 17 6.29 -7.75 3.77
C GLY A 17 7.01 -9.09 3.56
N THR A 18 6.79 -9.75 2.42
CA THR A 18 7.49 -11.00 2.07
C THR A 18 9.00 -10.80 1.92
N ALA A 19 9.42 -9.68 1.31
CA ALA A 19 10.83 -9.33 1.14
C ALA A 19 11.49 -8.76 2.40
N ARG A 20 10.74 -8.61 3.51
CA ARG A 20 11.18 -7.93 4.74
C ARG A 20 11.71 -6.50 4.48
N ALA A 21 11.16 -5.83 3.48
CA ALA A 21 11.47 -4.43 3.20
C ALA A 21 10.79 -3.54 4.25
N SER A 22 11.54 -2.60 4.82
CA SER A 22 11.04 -1.65 5.82
C SER A 22 10.14 -0.56 5.25
N LEU A 23 10.15 -0.36 3.93
CA LEU A 23 9.39 0.69 3.27
C LEU A 23 9.04 0.31 1.84
N VAL A 24 7.86 0.74 1.38
CA VAL A 24 7.43 0.62 -0.01
C VAL A 24 6.92 1.96 -0.53
N ARG A 25 7.25 2.27 -1.78
CA ARG A 25 6.78 3.49 -2.47
C ARG A 25 5.79 3.11 -3.56
N CYS A 26 4.72 3.90 -3.69
CA CYS A 26 3.76 3.81 -4.78
C CYS A 26 3.29 5.22 -5.20
N PRO A 27 2.76 5.40 -6.42
CA PRO A 27 2.19 6.67 -6.83
C PRO A 27 1.04 7.07 -5.89
N SER A 28 0.92 8.35 -5.54
CA SER A 28 -0.15 8.80 -4.64
C SER A 28 -1.46 9.07 -5.37
N SER A 29 -2.57 8.90 -4.67
CA SER A 29 -3.89 9.39 -5.06
C SER A 29 -4.73 9.58 -3.80
N ARG A 30 -5.80 10.38 -3.86
CA ARG A 30 -6.69 10.62 -2.69
C ARG A 30 -7.24 9.29 -2.14
N LEU A 31 -7.66 8.39 -3.03
CA LEU A 31 -8.17 7.06 -2.65
C LEU A 31 -7.09 6.21 -1.95
N LYS A 32 -5.88 6.13 -2.52
CA LYS A 32 -4.78 5.35 -1.94
C LYS A 32 -4.35 5.89 -0.58
N HIS A 33 -4.39 7.21 -0.40
CA HIS A 33 -4.11 7.84 0.88
C HIS A 33 -5.16 7.46 1.94
N SER A 34 -6.46 7.50 1.60
CA SER A 34 -7.52 7.05 2.51
C SER A 34 -7.37 5.57 2.90
N VAL A 35 -7.02 4.70 1.95
CA VAL A 35 -6.76 3.28 2.25
C VAL A 35 -5.55 3.12 3.17
N ALA A 36 -4.43 3.79 2.87
CA ALA A 36 -3.23 3.74 3.70
C ALA A 36 -3.50 4.22 5.13
N LYS A 37 -4.27 5.30 5.29
CA LYS A 37 -4.70 5.82 6.59
C LYS A 37 -5.49 4.79 7.40
N VAL A 38 -6.44 4.08 6.78
CA VAL A 38 -7.18 3.01 7.49
C VAL A 38 -6.25 1.86 7.89
N LEU A 39 -5.28 1.50 7.04
CA LEU A 39 -4.31 0.46 7.37
C LEU A 39 -3.41 0.88 8.55
N GLU A 40 -3.00 2.15 8.59
CA GLU A 40 -2.24 2.76 9.69
C GLU A 40 -3.05 2.78 10.99
N GLU A 41 -4.30 3.28 10.96
CA GLU A 41 -5.20 3.31 12.11
C GLU A 41 -5.48 1.93 12.72
N LYS A 42 -5.43 0.88 11.90
CA LYS A 42 -5.59 -0.52 12.32
C LYS A 42 -4.28 -1.20 12.72
N GLY A 43 -3.14 -0.52 12.58
CA GLY A 43 -1.82 -1.02 12.94
C GLY A 43 -1.24 -2.06 11.98
N TYR A 44 -1.72 -2.11 10.73
CA TYR A 44 -1.18 -3.02 9.71
C TYR A 44 0.09 -2.48 9.03
N VAL A 45 0.20 -1.15 8.92
CA VAL A 45 1.35 -0.44 8.35
C VAL A 45 1.68 0.77 9.23
N TYR A 46 2.90 1.28 9.11
CA TYR A 46 3.43 2.44 9.84
C TYR A 46 4.28 3.32 8.92
#